data_AF-A0A9P1IUJ7-F1
#
_entry.id   AF-A0A9P1IUJ7-F1
#
_cell.length_a   1.000
_cell.length_b   1.000
_cell.length_c   1.000
_cell.angle_alpha   90.00
_cell.angle_beta   90.00
_cell.angle_gamma   90.00
#
_symmetry.space_group_name_H-M   'P 1'
#
loop_
_entity.id
_entity.type
_entity.pdbx_description
1 polymer ?
#
loop_
_entity_poly.entity_id
_entity_poly.type
_entity_poly.pdbx_seq_one_letter_code
_entity_poly.pdbx_strand_id
1 'polypeptide(L)'
;MFKISAFLIIFLILKLSSVNSVCVDTSTHCAGWVKNGFCKSSNYKQAQVLKYCAKSCNLCETSTSSTSASSSTSPTSSTTSATSVCKDTEENCAEWIANDFCTSDFYIDAEKLAQCGKTCGLC
;
A
#
# COMPACT_ATOMS: atom_id res chain seq x y z
N MET A 1 52.02 -20.80 5.80
CA MET A 1 51.01 -21.66 6.45
C MET A 1 49.77 -20.82 6.75
N PHE A 2 48.94 -20.57 5.74
CA PHE A 2 47.72 -19.76 5.87
C PHE A 2 46.58 -20.66 6.34
N LYS A 3 46.58 -21.01 7.63
CA LYS A 3 45.40 -21.59 8.28
C LYS A 3 44.41 -20.46 8.55
N ILE A 4 43.77 -19.98 7.49
CA ILE A 4 42.57 -19.15 7.60
C ILE A 4 41.52 -20.08 8.21
N SER A 5 41.33 -19.92 9.51
CA SER A 5 40.46 -20.74 10.36
C SER A 5 39.11 -20.91 9.67
N ALA A 6 38.71 -22.17 9.42
CA ALA A 6 37.46 -22.54 8.76
C ALA A 6 36.22 -21.87 9.38
N PHE A 7 36.34 -21.39 10.62
CA PHE A 7 35.36 -20.56 11.32
C PHE A 7 35.05 -19.20 10.66
N LEU A 8 36.02 -18.54 10.01
CA LEU A 8 35.78 -17.26 9.32
C LEU A 8 35.03 -17.45 7.99
N ILE A 9 35.24 -18.58 7.32
CA ILE A 9 34.55 -18.93 6.06
C ILE A 9 33.09 -19.30 6.35
N ILE A 10 32.82 -19.98 7.49
CA ILE A 10 31.47 -20.31 7.96
C ILE A 10 30.62 -19.06 8.25
N PHE A 11 31.24 -17.97 8.72
CA PHE A 11 30.55 -16.69 8.94
C PHE A 11 30.24 -15.93 7.63
N LEU A 12 31.03 -16.14 6.57
CA LEU A 12 30.81 -15.51 5.27
C LEU A 12 29.67 -16.17 4.48
N ILE A 13 29.51 -17.50 4.61
CA ILE A 13 28.46 -18.28 3.93
C ILE A 13 27.06 -18.12 4.56
N LEU A 14 26.95 -17.71 5.82
CA LEU A 14 25.66 -17.42 6.48
C LEU A 14 24.99 -16.12 6.01
N LYS A 15 25.72 -15.24 5.30
CA LYS A 15 25.16 -13.99 4.75
C LYS A 15 24.60 -14.14 3.32
N LEU A 16 24.69 -15.32 2.72
CA LEU A 16 24.33 -15.54 1.31
C LEU A 16 23.14 -16.50 1.11
N SER A 17 22.21 -16.54 2.05
CA SER A 17 20.87 -17.10 1.78
C SER A 17 20.06 -16.05 1.03
N SER A 18 20.38 -15.86 -0.25
CA SER A 18 19.49 -15.16 -1.18
C SER A 18 18.22 -16.01 -1.28
N VAL A 19 17.23 -15.69 -0.43
CA VAL A 19 15.90 -16.27 -0.52
C VAL A 19 15.32 -15.72 -1.81
N ASN A 20 15.39 -16.53 -2.86
CA ASN A 20 14.65 -16.30 -4.08
C ASN A 20 13.15 -16.46 -3.71
N SER A 21 12.58 -15.40 -3.13
CA SER A 21 11.19 -15.37 -2.71
C SER A 21 10.34 -15.35 -3.96
N VAL A 22 9.91 -16.54 -4.39
CA VAL A 22 8.91 -16.68 -5.44
C VAL A 22 7.70 -15.84 -5.02
N CYS A 23 7.42 -14.77 -5.76
CA CYS A 23 6.29 -13.94 -5.46
C CYS A 23 5.00 -14.61 -5.93
N VAL A 24 4.33 -15.27 -5.01
CA VAL A 24 3.06 -15.94 -5.24
C VAL A 24 2.11 -15.66 -4.10
N ASP A 25 0.82 -15.78 -4.40
CA ASP A 25 -0.20 -15.86 -3.37
C ASP A 25 -0.16 -17.27 -2.77
N THR A 26 0.05 -17.34 -1.45
CA THR A 26 0.04 -18.61 -0.72
C THR A 26 -1.34 -18.91 -0.14
N SER A 27 -2.24 -17.93 -0.08
CA SER A 27 -3.62 -18.09 0.37
C SER A 27 -4.60 -18.09 -0.80
N THR A 28 -5.56 -19.00 -0.79
CA THR A 28 -6.69 -19.01 -1.74
C THR A 28 -7.69 -17.88 -1.49
N HIS A 29 -7.66 -17.27 -0.30
CA HIS A 29 -8.54 -16.18 0.08
C HIS A 29 -8.05 -14.79 -0.35
N CYS A 30 -6.88 -14.69 -1.01
CA CYS A 30 -6.31 -13.41 -1.41
C CYS A 30 -7.29 -12.55 -2.22
N ALA A 31 -8.02 -13.14 -3.17
CA ALA A 31 -9.03 -12.40 -3.94
C ALA A 31 -10.10 -11.73 -3.05
N GLY A 32 -10.51 -12.38 -1.96
CA GLY A 32 -11.44 -11.82 -0.97
C GLY A 32 -10.75 -10.81 -0.06
N TRP A 33 -9.56 -11.14 0.46
CA TRP A 33 -8.82 -10.29 1.38
C TRP A 33 -8.38 -8.98 0.74
N VAL A 34 -7.90 -9.00 -0.50
CA VAL A 34 -7.56 -7.79 -1.25
C VAL A 34 -8.78 -6.89 -1.42
N LYS A 35 -9.95 -7.46 -1.76
CA LYS A 35 -11.21 -6.71 -1.83
C LYS A 35 -11.61 -6.11 -0.48
N ASN A 36 -11.29 -6.79 0.62
CA ASN A 36 -11.52 -6.32 1.98
C ASN A 36 -10.38 -5.43 2.52
N GLY A 37 -9.49 -4.94 1.67
CA GLY A 37 -8.44 -3.99 2.06
C GLY A 37 -7.23 -4.60 2.76
N PHE A 38 -7.04 -5.92 2.72
CA PHE A 38 -5.92 -6.63 3.37
C PHE A 38 -4.54 -6.05 3.05
N CYS A 39 -4.33 -5.62 1.80
CA CYS A 39 -3.05 -5.08 1.36
C CYS A 39 -2.68 -3.74 2.00
N LYS A 40 -3.68 -2.97 2.47
CA LYS A 40 -3.50 -1.62 3.03
C LYS A 40 -3.95 -1.53 4.48
N SER A 41 -4.40 -2.63 5.06
CA SER A 41 -4.97 -2.65 6.39
C SER A 41 -3.89 -2.60 7.45
N SER A 42 -4.00 -1.64 8.36
CA SER A 42 -3.12 -1.48 9.54
C SER A 42 -3.24 -2.63 10.54
N ASN A 43 -4.31 -3.44 10.45
CA ASN A 43 -4.51 -4.62 11.29
C ASN A 43 -3.56 -5.77 10.92
N TYR A 44 -3.03 -5.79 9.69
CA TYR A 44 -2.11 -6.81 9.24
C TYR A 44 -0.70 -6.26 9.14
N LYS A 45 0.27 -7.01 9.67
CA LYS A 45 1.68 -6.65 9.51
C LYS A 45 2.06 -6.78 8.04
N GLN A 46 2.91 -5.88 7.55
CA GLN A 46 3.44 -5.94 6.18
C GLN A 46 4.03 -7.31 5.84
N ALA A 47 4.69 -7.96 6.81
CA ALA A 47 5.21 -9.31 6.67
C ALA A 47 4.10 -10.37 6.41
N GLN A 48 2.91 -10.20 6.99
CA GLN A 48 1.77 -11.09 6.74
C GLN A 48 1.19 -10.85 5.35
N VAL A 49 1.11 -9.58 4.92
CA VAL A 49 0.63 -9.24 3.57
C VAL A 49 1.56 -9.84 2.52
N LEU A 50 2.87 -9.67 2.68
CA LEU A 50 3.89 -10.26 1.83
C LEU A 50 3.89 -11.80 1.88
N LYS A 51 3.62 -12.39 3.05
CA LYS A 51 3.60 -13.86 3.19
C LYS A 51 2.41 -14.48 2.47
N TYR A 52 1.22 -13.89 2.59
CA TYR A 52 -0.02 -14.53 2.14
C TYR A 52 -0.42 -14.13 0.74
N CYS A 53 -0.34 -12.84 0.41
CA CYS A 53 -0.94 -12.30 -0.79
C CYS A 53 0.00 -11.33 -1.50
N ALA A 54 1.32 -11.58 -1.50
CA ALA A 54 2.29 -10.68 -2.12
C ALA A 54 1.96 -10.39 -3.59
N LYS A 55 1.51 -11.40 -4.36
CA LYS A 55 1.19 -11.21 -5.77
C LYS A 55 -0.12 -10.45 -5.95
N SER A 56 -1.19 -10.86 -5.26
CA SER A 56 -2.49 -10.19 -5.29
C SER A 56 -2.43 -8.75 -4.75
N CYS A 57 -1.50 -8.46 -3.84
CA CYS A 57 -1.24 -7.12 -3.34
C CYS A 57 -0.21 -6.34 -4.15
N ASN A 58 0.32 -6.91 -5.25
CA ASN A 58 1.36 -6.31 -6.10
C ASN A 58 2.63 -5.88 -5.34
N LEU A 59 3.05 -6.67 -4.35
CA LEU A 59 4.22 -6.42 -3.51
C LEU A 59 5.45 -7.24 -3.94
N CYS A 60 5.41 -7.85 -5.12
CA CYS A 60 6.49 -8.70 -5.63
C CYS A 60 7.82 -7.97 -5.84
N GLU A 61 7.80 -6.66 -6.01
CA GLU A 61 8.99 -5.86 -6.29
C GLU A 61 9.67 -5.29 -5.02
N THR A 62 9.03 -5.41 -3.84
CA THR A 62 9.47 -4.70 -2.62
C THR A 62 10.39 -5.51 -1.70
N SER A 63 10.94 -6.63 -2.19
CA SER A 63 11.94 -7.41 -1.44
C SER A 63 13.35 -6.85 -1.66
N THR A 64 13.59 -5.59 -1.30
CA THR A 64 14.93 -5.10 -0.99
C THR A 64 14.82 -4.04 0.10
N SER A 65 15.17 -4.47 1.31
CA SER A 65 15.78 -3.68 2.38
C SER A 65 15.07 -2.42 2.84
N SER A 66 14.50 -2.52 4.05
CA SER A 66 14.44 -1.48 5.09
C SER A 66 15.11 -0.15 4.74
N THR A 67 14.31 0.90 4.48
CA THR A 67 14.63 2.26 4.92
C THR A 67 13.32 3.02 5.12
N SER A 68 13.08 3.45 6.35
CA SER A 68 12.09 4.47 6.66
C SER A 68 12.55 5.80 6.07
N ALA A 69 11.79 6.38 5.14
CA ALA A 69 11.72 7.83 4.91
C ALA A 69 10.58 8.16 3.92
N SER A 70 9.64 8.95 4.42
CA SER A 70 8.77 9.93 3.76
C SER A 70 8.68 10.04 2.24
N SER A 71 7.42 10.09 1.80
CA SER A 71 6.84 11.15 0.97
C SER A 71 7.42 11.48 -0.41
N SER A 72 6.52 11.31 -1.39
CA SER A 72 6.12 12.32 -2.39
C SER A 72 6.41 12.02 -3.86
N THR A 73 5.29 12.04 -4.61
CA THR A 73 5.08 12.41 -6.03
C THR A 73 5.75 11.51 -7.07
N SER A 74 5.03 10.92 -8.04
CA SER A 74 3.95 11.52 -8.85
C SER A 74 3.13 10.44 -9.59
N PRO A 75 1.96 10.79 -10.14
CA PRO A 75 0.96 9.86 -10.65
C PRO A 75 1.14 9.59 -12.15
N THR A 76 0.76 8.40 -12.58
CA THR A 76 0.40 8.10 -13.97
C THR A 76 -0.73 7.07 -13.90
N SER A 77 -1.97 7.54 -13.83
CA SER A 77 -2.83 7.77 -14.98
C SER A 77 -3.09 6.50 -15.78
N SER A 78 -4.17 5.83 -15.41
CA SER A 78 -5.09 5.13 -16.32
C SER A 78 -6.45 5.10 -15.61
N THR A 79 -7.20 6.20 -15.70
CA THR A 79 -8.29 6.38 -16.67
C THR A 79 -9.15 5.13 -16.78
N THR A 80 -10.17 5.05 -15.93
CA THR A 80 -11.47 4.58 -16.39
C THR A 80 -12.49 5.58 -15.87
N SER A 81 -12.87 6.45 -16.79
CA SER A 81 -14.03 7.33 -16.70
C SER A 81 -15.25 6.54 -16.27
N ALA A 82 -15.62 6.66 -15.01
CA ALA A 82 -17.02 6.63 -14.62
C ALA A 82 -17.32 8.07 -14.24
N THR A 83 -18.16 8.72 -15.06
CA THR A 83 -18.75 10.05 -14.91
C THR A 83 -18.92 10.49 -13.45
N SER A 84 -17.85 10.96 -12.81
CA SER A 84 -17.93 11.61 -11.51
C SER A 84 -18.35 13.03 -11.81
N VAL A 85 -19.64 13.31 -11.61
CA VAL A 85 -20.13 14.67 -11.70
C VAL A 85 -19.38 15.48 -10.65
N CYS A 86 -18.46 16.32 -11.10
CA CYS A 86 -17.70 17.18 -10.21
C CYS A 86 -18.61 18.29 -9.68
N LYS A 87 -19.32 18.00 -8.60
CA LYS A 87 -20.20 18.93 -7.91
C LYS A 87 -20.21 18.60 -6.42
N ASP A 88 -20.57 19.60 -5.63
CA ASP A 88 -20.99 19.38 -4.28
C ASP A 88 -22.48 18.95 -4.33
N THR A 89 -22.80 17.77 -3.80
CA THR A 89 -24.18 17.29 -3.67
C THR A 89 -24.78 17.66 -2.33
N GLU A 90 -23.95 17.92 -1.32
CA GLU A 90 -24.37 18.27 0.03
C GLU A 90 -24.33 19.78 0.25
N GLU A 91 -25.36 20.34 0.88
CA GLU A 91 -25.44 21.78 1.14
C GLU A 91 -24.46 22.23 2.24
N ASN A 92 -24.05 21.29 3.10
CA ASN A 92 -23.19 21.55 4.26
C ASN A 92 -21.69 21.42 3.96
N CYS A 93 -21.28 21.31 2.69
CA CYS A 93 -19.87 21.15 2.33
C CYS A 93 -18.97 22.25 2.90
N ALA A 94 -19.45 23.49 2.97
CA ALA A 94 -18.72 24.62 3.55
C ALA A 94 -18.45 24.47 5.06
N GLU A 95 -19.34 23.79 5.78
CA GLU A 95 -19.15 23.49 7.20
C GLU A 95 -18.30 22.23 7.39
N TRP A 96 -18.50 21.23 6.55
CA TRP A 96 -17.76 19.96 6.63
C TRP A 96 -16.29 20.14 6.30
N ILE A 97 -15.93 20.99 5.33
CA ILE A 97 -14.52 21.33 5.09
C ILE A 97 -13.86 22.00 6.30
N ALA A 98 -14.61 22.82 7.05
CA ALA A 98 -14.11 23.42 8.29
C ALA A 98 -13.96 22.40 9.43
N ASN A 99 -14.60 21.23 9.32
CA ASN A 99 -14.48 20.10 10.23
C ASN A 99 -13.60 18.97 9.66
N ASP A 100 -12.64 19.33 8.81
CA ASP A 100 -11.65 18.40 8.24
C ASP A 100 -12.27 17.26 7.40
N PHE A 101 -13.50 17.40 6.88
CA PHE A 101 -14.15 16.33 6.10
C PHE A 101 -13.29 15.86 4.92
N CYS A 102 -12.64 16.78 4.21
CA CYS A 102 -11.83 16.48 3.03
C CYS A 102 -10.51 15.76 3.38
N THR A 103 -10.00 15.97 4.59
CA THR A 103 -8.74 15.38 5.10
C THR A 103 -8.99 14.24 6.09
N SER A 104 -10.24 14.00 6.46
CA SER A 104 -10.62 13.00 7.44
C SER A 104 -10.32 11.59 6.94
N ASP A 105 -9.70 10.78 7.79
CA ASP A 105 -9.49 9.36 7.55
C ASP A 105 -10.77 8.53 7.72
N PHE A 106 -11.85 9.14 8.25
CA PHE A 106 -13.14 8.49 8.46
C PHE A 106 -13.93 8.31 7.16
N TYR A 107 -13.84 9.29 6.25
CA TYR A 107 -14.50 9.26 4.95
C TYR A 107 -13.53 8.82 3.87
N ILE A 108 -13.94 7.89 3.01
CA ILE A 108 -13.09 7.48 1.89
C ILE A 108 -13.11 8.53 0.78
N ASP A 109 -12.07 8.59 -0.04
CA ASP A 109 -11.95 9.59 -1.11
C ASP A 109 -13.12 9.57 -2.10
N ALA A 110 -13.72 8.40 -2.32
CA ALA A 110 -14.92 8.28 -3.15
C ALA A 110 -16.15 8.98 -2.53
N GLU A 111 -16.32 8.93 -1.21
CA GLU A 111 -17.40 9.66 -0.51
C GLU A 111 -17.12 11.16 -0.49
N LYS A 112 -15.88 11.56 -0.22
CA LYS A 112 -15.48 12.97 -0.27
C LYS A 112 -15.72 13.56 -1.66
N LEU A 113 -15.39 12.80 -2.72
CA LEU A 113 -15.63 13.18 -4.11
C LEU A 113 -17.11 13.18 -4.47
N ALA A 114 -17.89 12.21 -3.95
CA ALA A 114 -19.31 12.10 -4.22
C ALA A 114 -20.13 13.20 -3.54
N GLN A 115 -19.73 13.62 -2.33
CA GLN A 115 -20.47 14.57 -1.51
C GLN A 115 -20.04 16.02 -1.71
N CYS A 116 -18.74 16.28 -1.66
CA CYS A 116 -18.18 17.63 -1.65
C CYS A 116 -16.97 17.75 -2.58
N GLY A 117 -17.03 17.12 -3.77
CA GLY A 117 -15.88 17.00 -4.66
C GLY A 117 -15.23 18.33 -5.04
N LYS A 118 -16.03 19.39 -5.27
CA LYS A 118 -15.51 20.73 -5.59
C LYS A 118 -14.97 21.43 -4.35
N THR A 119 -15.73 21.40 -3.26
CA THR A 119 -15.31 22.03 -2.01
C THR A 119 -14.00 21.39 -1.51
N CYS A 120 -13.84 20.07 -1.65
CA CYS A 120 -12.63 19.36 -1.28
C CYS A 120 -11.49 19.43 -2.32
N GLY A 121 -11.71 20.06 -3.49
CA GLY A 121 -10.70 20.15 -4.56
C GLY A 121 -10.25 18.80 -5.12
N LEU A 122 -11.10 17.78 -5.00
CA LEU A 122 -10.85 16.43 -5.54
C LEU A 122 -11.21 16.33 -7.04
N CYS A 123 -11.87 17.38 -7.52
CA CYS A 123 -12.11 17.78 -8.89
C CYS A 123 -12.41 19.31 -8.87
#